data_AF-A0A086PD82-F1
#
_entry.id   AF-A0A086PD82-F1
#
_cell.length_a   1.000
_cell.length_b   1.000
_cell.length_c   1.000
_cell.angle_alpha   90.00
_cell.angle_beta   90.00
_cell.angle_gamma   90.00
#
_symmetry.space_group_name_H-M   'P 1'
#
loop_
_entity.id
_entity.type
_entity.pdbx_description
1 polymer ?
#
loop_
_entity_poly.entity_id
_entity_poly.type
_entity_poly.pdbx_seq_one_letter_code
_entity_poly.pdbx_strand_id
1 'polypeptide(L)'
;MRKFGFSMSVIAAASALFIASGPAFAGDEERALKAIAQAQGKIDAATKLTTGQVDPAVLAQAQASLRLAQEKLKSGKEQDAITAAVEAQGFADTAIGQSQANAQTDAQVQASTAAAAQQDAAAANLRADAAARAAASAAADARAARASVVEKTTTTTVTSR
;
A
#
# COMPACT_ATOMS: atom_id res chain seq x y z
N MET A 1 8.04 -58.96 -4.91
CA MET A 1 6.92 -59.86 -4.54
C MET A 1 6.41 -59.45 -3.17
N ARG A 2 5.15 -58.99 -3.08
CA ARG A 2 4.49 -58.53 -1.85
C ARG A 2 3.96 -59.71 -1.05
N LYS A 3 4.04 -59.66 0.29
CA LYS A 3 3.11 -60.35 1.20
C LYS A 3 2.77 -59.43 2.38
N PHE A 4 1.47 -59.22 2.56
CA PHE A 4 0.84 -58.47 3.64
C PHE A 4 0.81 -59.31 4.93
N GLY A 5 0.88 -58.65 6.08
CA GLY A 5 0.58 -59.23 7.39
C GLY A 5 -0.12 -58.19 8.25
N PHE A 6 -1.43 -58.32 8.41
CA PHE A 6 -2.25 -57.59 9.38
C PHE A 6 -1.88 -58.03 10.80
N SER A 7 -1.82 -57.10 11.75
CA SER A 7 -1.96 -57.43 13.18
C SER A 7 -2.73 -56.32 13.88
N MET A 8 -3.99 -56.64 14.10
CA MET A 8 -4.97 -55.99 14.96
C MET A 8 -4.40 -55.82 16.37
N SER A 9 -4.46 -54.62 16.94
CA SER A 9 -4.19 -54.37 18.37
C SER A 9 -5.35 -53.57 18.93
N VAL A 10 -6.32 -54.28 19.49
CA VAL A 10 -7.37 -53.74 20.38
C VAL A 10 -6.90 -53.99 21.79
N ILE A 11 -6.51 -52.93 22.52
CA ILE A 11 -6.49 -52.95 23.99
C ILE A 11 -7.15 -51.64 24.46
N ALA A 12 -8.32 -51.82 25.07
CA ALA A 12 -9.02 -50.80 25.83
C ALA A 12 -8.27 -50.53 27.14
N ALA A 13 -8.11 -49.25 27.49
CA ALA A 13 -7.80 -48.82 28.84
C ALA A 13 -8.67 -47.61 29.17
N ALA A 14 -9.74 -47.86 29.91
CA ALA A 14 -10.52 -46.84 30.58
C ALA A 14 -9.63 -46.13 31.62
N SER A 15 -9.50 -44.82 31.50
CA SER A 15 -9.01 -43.97 32.58
C SER A 15 -9.91 -42.75 32.63
N ALA A 16 -10.85 -42.79 33.56
CA ALA A 16 -11.67 -41.66 33.94
C ALA A 16 -10.72 -40.58 34.49
N LEU A 17 -10.38 -39.61 33.64
CA LEU A 17 -9.68 -38.41 34.07
C LEU A 17 -10.70 -37.53 34.80
N PHE A 18 -10.82 -37.75 36.11
CA PHE A 18 -11.34 -36.76 37.05
C PHE A 18 -10.41 -35.54 36.96
N ILE A 19 -10.71 -34.61 36.05
CA ILE A 19 -10.09 -33.29 36.06
C ILE A 19 -10.68 -32.57 37.26
N ALA A 20 -9.90 -32.53 38.33
CA ALA A 20 -10.10 -31.62 39.43
C ALA A 20 -10.32 -30.21 38.86
N SER A 21 -11.55 -29.70 39.00
CA SER A 21 -11.89 -28.30 38.87
C SER A 21 -11.25 -27.52 40.02
N GLY A 22 -9.93 -27.36 39.95
CA GLY A 22 -9.23 -26.31 40.70
C GLY A 22 -9.68 -24.92 40.20
N PRO A 23 -9.61 -23.87 41.03
CA PRO A 23 -10.13 -22.56 40.68
C PRO A 23 -9.30 -21.97 39.53
N ALA A 24 -9.81 -22.07 38.31
CA ALA A 24 -9.15 -21.61 37.08
C ALA A 24 -9.24 -20.09 36.85
N PHE A 25 -9.48 -19.29 37.90
CA PHE A 25 -9.78 -17.85 37.78
C PHE A 25 -8.63 -16.91 38.18
N ALA A 26 -7.49 -17.42 38.70
CA ALA A 26 -6.43 -16.57 39.27
C ALA A 26 -5.47 -15.91 38.26
N GLY A 27 -5.83 -15.78 36.97
CA GLY A 27 -4.94 -15.18 35.97
C GLY A 27 -5.59 -14.75 34.65
N ASP A 28 -6.90 -14.99 34.48
CA ASP A 28 -7.60 -14.61 33.26
C ASP A 28 -7.84 -13.11 33.17
N GLU A 29 -8.01 -12.42 34.30
CA GLU A 29 -8.15 -10.95 34.35
C GLU A 29 -6.86 -10.25 33.86
N GLU A 30 -5.69 -10.67 34.35
CA GLU A 30 -4.41 -10.12 33.89
C GLU A 30 -4.18 -10.40 32.40
N ARG A 31 -4.56 -11.59 31.92
CA ARG A 31 -4.53 -11.92 30.50
C ARG A 31 -5.46 -11.05 29.67
N ALA A 32 -6.68 -10.79 30.15
CA ALA A 32 -7.64 -9.92 29.49
C ALA A 32 -7.11 -8.47 29.41
N LEU A 33 -6.53 -7.95 30.49
CA LEU A 33 -5.88 -6.64 30.51
C LEU A 33 -4.74 -6.56 29.50
N LYS A 34 -3.87 -7.58 29.44
CA LYS A 34 -2.78 -7.66 28.45
C LYS A 34 -3.32 -7.67 27.01
N ALA A 35 -4.37 -8.45 26.74
CA ALA A 35 -4.98 -8.54 25.41
C ALA A 35 -5.61 -7.19 24.99
N ILE A 36 -6.32 -6.52 25.90
CA ILE A 36 -6.91 -5.19 25.68
C ILE A 36 -5.82 -4.14 25.42
N ALA A 37 -4.74 -4.14 26.21
CA ALA A 37 -3.62 -3.23 26.03
C ALA A 37 -2.92 -3.43 24.67
N GLN A 38 -2.73 -4.69 24.25
CA GLN A 38 -2.22 -5.01 22.92
C GLN A 38 -3.17 -4.54 21.80
N ALA A 39 -4.48 -4.75 21.97
CA ALA A 39 -5.48 -4.28 21.02
C ALA A 39 -5.44 -2.74 20.89
N GLN A 40 -5.36 -2.02 22.01
CA GLN A 40 -5.19 -0.56 22.04
C GLN A 40 -3.94 -0.12 21.28
N GLY A 41 -2.78 -0.72 21.58
CA GLY A 41 -1.53 -0.37 20.91
C GLY A 41 -1.60 -0.58 19.39
N LYS A 42 -2.23 -1.67 18.94
CA LYS A 42 -2.44 -1.93 17.51
C LYS A 42 -3.43 -0.95 16.87
N ILE A 43 -4.54 -0.63 17.53
CA ILE A 43 -5.52 0.35 17.04
C ILE A 43 -4.88 1.73 16.93
N ASP A 44 -4.06 2.13 17.91
CA ASP A 44 -3.33 3.40 17.87
C ASP A 44 -2.30 3.43 16.74
N ALA A 45 -1.57 2.33 16.53
CA ALA A 45 -0.65 2.19 15.41
C ALA A 45 -1.40 2.27 14.06
N ALA A 46 -2.51 1.54 13.94
CA ALA A 46 -3.37 1.57 12.76
C ALA A 46 -3.89 2.99 12.50
N THR A 47 -4.33 3.71 13.55
CA THR A 47 -4.82 5.10 13.51
C THR A 47 -3.74 6.09 13.06
N LYS A 48 -2.49 5.90 13.51
CA LYS A 48 -1.35 6.73 13.09
C LYS A 48 -0.92 6.49 11.65
N LEU A 49 -1.09 5.26 11.16
CA LEU A 49 -0.83 4.90 9.76
C LEU A 49 -1.94 5.37 8.80
N THR A 50 -3.09 5.81 9.33
CA THR A 50 -4.30 6.09 8.55
C THR A 50 -4.35 7.46 7.88
N THR A 51 -3.25 8.20 7.76
CA THR A 51 -3.22 9.59 7.26
C THR A 51 -3.59 9.76 5.77
N GLY A 52 -4.47 8.90 5.23
CA GLY A 52 -5.24 9.16 4.01
C GLY A 52 -6.07 7.99 3.46
N GLN A 53 -5.85 6.73 3.85
CA GLN A 53 -6.17 5.59 2.94
C GLN A 53 -6.69 4.28 3.54
N VAL A 54 -6.96 4.18 4.85
CA VAL A 54 -7.62 2.97 5.38
C VAL A 54 -9.12 3.20 5.41
N ASP A 55 -9.87 2.13 5.17
CA ASP A 55 -11.32 2.11 5.36
C ASP A 55 -11.67 2.47 6.82
N PRO A 56 -12.32 3.62 7.07
CA PRO A 56 -12.70 4.05 8.41
C PRO A 56 -13.67 3.07 9.07
N ALA A 57 -14.39 2.25 8.30
CA ALA A 57 -15.29 1.23 8.85
C ALA A 57 -14.52 0.16 9.62
N VAL A 58 -13.34 -0.26 9.15
CA VAL A 58 -12.52 -1.30 9.81
C VAL A 58 -11.96 -0.79 11.15
N LEU A 59 -11.50 0.47 11.19
CA LEU A 59 -11.07 1.10 12.45
C LEU A 59 -12.23 1.30 13.42
N ALA A 60 -13.41 1.69 12.93
CA ALA A 60 -14.60 1.80 13.76
C ALA A 60 -15.01 0.45 14.37
N GLN A 61 -14.91 -0.65 13.61
CA GLN A 61 -15.12 -2.01 14.11
C GLN A 61 -14.09 -2.39 15.18
N ALA A 62 -12.80 -2.11 14.94
CA ALA A 62 -11.75 -2.35 15.92
C ALA A 62 -12.01 -1.62 17.26
N GLN A 63 -12.40 -0.34 17.19
CA GLN A 63 -12.75 0.46 18.36
C GLN A 63 -14.03 -0.04 19.05
N ALA A 64 -15.02 -0.52 18.29
CA ALA A 64 -16.23 -1.10 18.85
C ALA A 64 -15.93 -2.40 19.62
N SER A 65 -15.15 -3.31 19.04
CA SER A 65 -14.71 -4.55 19.70
C SER A 65 -13.85 -4.27 20.93
N LEU A 66 -13.02 -3.22 20.90
CA LEU A 66 -12.24 -2.80 22.07
C LEU A 66 -13.15 -2.33 23.23
N ARG A 67 -14.17 -1.51 22.94
CA ARG A 67 -15.15 -1.09 23.96
C ARG A 67 -15.90 -2.30 24.52
N LEU A 68 -16.32 -3.21 23.66
CA LEU A 68 -16.97 -4.46 24.08
C LEU A 68 -16.05 -5.27 25.00
N ALA A 69 -14.77 -5.42 24.67
CA ALA A 69 -13.80 -6.12 25.51
C ALA A 69 -13.68 -5.49 26.91
N GLN A 70 -13.63 -4.16 26.99
CA GLN A 70 -13.60 -3.43 28.26
C GLN A 70 -14.89 -3.61 29.08
N GLU A 71 -16.06 -3.60 28.43
CA GLU A 71 -17.35 -3.84 29.08
C GLU A 71 -17.46 -5.26 29.63
N LYS A 72 -17.00 -6.26 28.85
CA LYS A 72 -16.95 -7.66 29.27
C LYS A 72 -16.01 -7.87 30.46
N LEU A 73 -14.85 -7.22 30.46
CA LEU A 73 -13.91 -7.28 31.59
C LEU A 73 -14.52 -6.65 32.85
N LYS A 74 -15.13 -5.46 32.73
CA LYS A 74 -15.86 -4.81 33.84
C LYS A 74 -17.02 -5.65 34.37
N SER A 75 -17.58 -6.53 33.55
CA SER A 75 -18.66 -7.44 33.91
C SER A 75 -18.19 -8.77 34.50
N GLY A 76 -16.87 -8.96 34.71
CA GLY A 76 -16.28 -10.21 35.20
C GLY A 76 -16.37 -11.36 34.18
N LYS A 77 -16.33 -11.04 32.87
CA LYS A 77 -16.34 -12.01 31.78
C LYS A 77 -15.00 -11.97 31.05
N GLU A 78 -13.96 -12.47 31.70
CA GLU A 78 -12.57 -12.34 31.23
C GLU A 78 -12.34 -13.06 29.90
N GLN A 79 -12.90 -14.26 29.72
CA GLN A 79 -12.83 -15.02 28.46
C GLN A 79 -13.51 -14.28 27.28
N ASP A 80 -14.70 -13.72 27.51
CA ASP A 80 -15.39 -12.90 26.51
C ASP A 80 -14.58 -11.63 26.19
N ALA A 81 -13.96 -11.03 27.21
CA ALA A 81 -13.11 -9.85 27.04
C ALA A 81 -11.87 -10.15 26.19
N ILE A 82 -11.22 -11.28 26.43
CA ILE A 82 -10.09 -11.75 25.61
C ILE A 82 -10.53 -11.96 24.16
N THR A 83 -11.68 -12.61 23.95
CA THR A 83 -12.21 -12.87 22.60
C THR A 83 -12.47 -11.56 21.85
N ALA A 84 -13.19 -10.62 22.48
CA ALA A 84 -13.46 -9.31 21.88
C ALA A 84 -12.17 -8.49 21.65
N ALA A 85 -11.17 -8.62 22.53
CA ALA A 85 -9.88 -7.97 22.34
C ALA A 85 -9.11 -8.57 21.14
N VAL A 86 -9.15 -9.89 20.94
CA VAL A 86 -8.54 -10.54 19.77
C VAL A 86 -9.24 -10.14 18.48
N GLU A 87 -10.57 -10.01 18.47
CA GLU A 87 -11.32 -9.47 17.34
C GLU A 87 -10.86 -8.04 17.00
N ALA A 88 -10.72 -7.19 18.03
CA ALA A 88 -10.22 -5.83 17.88
C ALA A 88 -8.79 -5.80 17.28
N GLN A 89 -7.91 -6.71 17.73
CA GLN A 89 -6.57 -6.88 17.14
C GLN A 89 -6.64 -7.30 15.68
N GLY A 90 -7.52 -8.23 15.30
CA GLY A 90 -7.69 -8.69 13.92
C GLY A 90 -8.16 -7.58 12.97
N PHE A 91 -9.10 -6.75 13.40
CA PHE A 91 -9.50 -5.56 12.63
C PHE A 91 -8.35 -4.56 12.49
N ALA A 92 -7.58 -4.32 13.56
CA ALA A 92 -6.41 -3.45 13.51
C ALA A 92 -5.31 -3.98 12.58
N ASP A 93 -5.02 -5.28 12.62
CA ASP A 93 -4.05 -5.91 11.71
C ASP A 93 -4.51 -5.84 10.25
N THR A 94 -5.81 -6.01 10.00
CA THR A 94 -6.40 -5.84 8.67
C THR A 94 -6.23 -4.40 8.16
N ALA A 95 -6.52 -3.42 9.02
CA ALA A 95 -6.32 -2.00 8.71
C ALA A 95 -4.84 -1.68 8.39
N ILE A 96 -3.90 -2.21 9.16
CA ILE A 96 -2.45 -2.05 8.94
C ILE A 96 -2.01 -2.73 7.64
N GLY A 97 -2.50 -3.93 7.36
CA GLY A 97 -2.20 -4.66 6.12
C GLY A 97 -2.71 -3.89 4.89
N GLN A 98 -3.94 -3.40 4.92
CA GLN A 98 -4.52 -2.60 3.84
C GLN A 98 -3.75 -1.29 3.63
N SER A 99 -3.38 -0.60 4.70
CA SER A 99 -2.55 0.62 4.64
C SER A 99 -1.24 0.38 3.91
N GLN A 100 -0.52 -0.70 4.26
CA GLN A 100 0.76 -1.04 3.64
C GLN A 100 0.60 -1.40 2.15
N ALA A 101 -0.43 -2.16 1.79
CA ALA A 101 -0.72 -2.52 0.40
C ALA A 101 -1.05 -1.28 -0.45
N ASN A 102 -1.82 -0.35 0.11
CA ASN A 102 -2.15 0.92 -0.56
C ASN A 102 -0.89 1.78 -0.74
N ALA A 103 -0.05 1.91 0.31
CA ALA A 103 1.19 2.66 0.24
C ALA A 103 2.16 2.10 -0.83
N GLN A 104 2.24 0.77 -0.99
CA GLN A 104 3.02 0.14 -2.06
C GLN A 104 2.45 0.44 -3.45
N THR A 105 1.13 0.35 -3.59
CA THR A 105 0.45 0.66 -4.86
C THR A 105 0.69 2.11 -5.27
N ASP A 106 0.55 3.03 -4.33
CA ASP A 106 0.81 4.45 -4.54
C ASP A 106 2.26 4.73 -4.91
N ALA A 107 3.22 4.11 -4.23
CA ALA A 107 4.63 4.24 -4.58
C ALA A 107 4.90 3.74 -6.02
N GLN A 108 4.24 2.64 -6.43
CA GLN A 108 4.36 2.12 -7.79
C GLN A 108 3.72 3.03 -8.84
N VAL A 109 2.55 3.60 -8.54
CA VAL A 109 1.89 4.58 -9.41
C VAL A 109 2.77 5.82 -9.55
N GLN A 110 3.28 6.38 -8.44
CA GLN A 110 4.16 7.54 -8.46
C GLN A 110 5.44 7.27 -9.28
N ALA A 111 6.06 6.09 -9.11
CA ALA A 111 7.23 5.71 -9.90
C ALA A 111 6.91 5.63 -11.41
N SER A 112 5.75 5.06 -11.75
CA SER A 112 5.30 4.95 -13.14
C SER A 112 4.99 6.31 -13.75
N THR A 113 4.32 7.19 -13.00
CA THR A 113 4.03 8.57 -13.41
C THR A 113 5.31 9.38 -13.58
N ALA A 114 6.29 9.22 -12.68
CA ALA A 114 7.58 9.89 -12.79
C ALA A 114 8.35 9.41 -14.03
N ALA A 115 8.34 8.11 -14.32
CA ALA A 115 8.96 7.55 -15.52
C ALA A 115 8.28 8.07 -16.82
N ALA A 116 6.95 8.13 -16.85
CA ALA A 116 6.21 8.69 -17.97
C ALA A 116 6.55 10.18 -18.19
N ALA A 117 6.57 10.97 -17.11
CA ALA A 117 6.94 12.38 -17.18
C ALA A 117 8.37 12.60 -17.71
N GLN A 118 9.32 11.72 -17.35
CA GLN A 118 10.69 11.76 -17.86
C GLN A 118 10.74 11.47 -19.37
N GLN A 119 9.96 10.50 -19.86
CA GLN A 119 9.87 10.18 -21.28
C GLN A 119 9.25 11.34 -22.08
N ASP A 120 8.18 11.93 -21.56
CA ASP A 120 7.53 13.09 -22.18
C ASP A 120 8.47 14.29 -22.26
N ALA A 121 9.23 14.55 -21.20
CA ALA A 121 10.24 15.60 -21.19
C ALA A 121 11.35 15.34 -22.23
N ALA A 122 11.84 14.11 -22.34
CA ALA A 122 12.83 13.74 -23.34
C ALA A 122 12.28 13.92 -24.77
N ALA A 123 11.05 13.49 -25.03
CA ALA A 123 10.39 13.66 -26.32
C ALA A 123 10.12 15.13 -26.66
N ALA A 124 9.79 15.96 -25.67
CA ALA A 124 9.63 17.40 -25.83
C ALA A 124 10.97 18.06 -26.21
N ASN A 125 12.07 17.69 -25.54
CA ASN A 125 13.40 18.21 -25.83
C ASN A 125 13.85 17.84 -27.26
N LEU A 126 13.65 16.60 -27.69
CA LEU A 126 13.97 16.18 -29.06
C LEU A 126 13.17 16.97 -30.12
N ARG A 127 11.89 17.25 -29.85
CA ARG A 127 11.06 18.09 -30.73
C ARG A 127 11.55 19.53 -30.77
N ALA A 128 11.95 20.09 -29.63
CA ALA A 128 12.52 21.42 -29.54
C ALA A 128 13.83 21.52 -30.35
N ASP A 129 14.72 20.54 -30.24
CA ASP A 129 15.99 20.51 -30.99
C ASP A 129 15.76 20.37 -32.51
N ALA A 130 14.76 19.58 -32.91
CA ALA A 130 14.37 19.48 -34.32
C ALA A 130 13.81 20.81 -34.85
N ALA A 131 12.93 21.46 -34.08
CA ALA A 131 12.38 22.76 -34.45
C ALA A 131 13.45 23.85 -34.51
N ALA A 132 14.40 23.86 -33.57
CA ALA A 132 15.52 24.80 -33.56
C ALA A 132 16.40 24.65 -34.81
N ARG A 133 16.71 23.40 -35.22
CA ARG A 133 17.46 23.13 -36.45
C ARG A 133 16.69 23.55 -37.70
N ALA A 134 15.39 23.24 -37.78
CA ALA A 134 14.56 23.64 -38.91
C ALA A 134 14.46 25.17 -39.04
N ALA A 135 14.32 25.89 -37.91
CA ALA A 135 14.31 27.34 -37.88
C ALA A 135 15.65 27.94 -38.32
N ALA A 136 16.78 27.37 -37.90
CA ALA A 136 18.10 27.79 -38.33
C ALA A 136 18.30 27.62 -39.84
N SER A 137 17.89 26.48 -40.41
CA SER A 137 17.94 26.24 -41.86
C SER A 137 17.06 27.23 -42.62
N ALA A 138 15.81 27.43 -42.21
CA ALA A 138 14.90 28.38 -42.84
C ALA A 138 15.43 29.82 -42.79
N ALA A 139 16.10 30.21 -41.70
CA ALA A 139 16.75 31.51 -41.58
C ALA A 139 17.95 31.65 -42.53
N ALA A 140 18.74 30.58 -42.73
CA ALA A 140 19.83 30.57 -43.71
C ALA A 140 19.31 30.70 -45.14
N ASP A 141 18.27 29.93 -45.50
CA ASP A 141 17.64 29.98 -46.82
C ASP A 141 17.06 31.37 -47.12
N ALA A 142 16.38 31.98 -46.14
CA ALA A 142 15.85 33.33 -46.26
C ALA A 142 16.96 34.38 -46.48
N ARG A 143 18.12 34.22 -45.85
CA ARG A 143 19.28 35.11 -46.08
C ARG A 143 19.85 34.93 -47.48
N ALA A 144 19.99 33.68 -47.95
CA ALA A 144 20.46 33.39 -49.30
C ALA A 144 19.52 33.96 -50.37
N ALA A 145 18.20 33.82 -50.19
CA ALA A 145 17.19 34.40 -51.07
C ALA A 145 17.25 35.94 -51.10
N ARG A 146 17.51 36.59 -49.96
CA ARG A 146 17.68 38.06 -49.92
C ARG A 146 18.94 38.52 -50.64
N ALA A 147 20.05 37.78 -50.51
CA ALA A 147 21.30 38.11 -51.19
C ALA A 147 21.18 38.01 -52.73
N SER A 148 20.50 36.98 -53.25
CA SER A 148 20.31 36.81 -54.69
C SER A 148 19.41 37.86 -55.33
N VAL A 149 18.45 38.42 -54.58
CA VAL A 149 17.64 39.56 -55.05
C VAL A 149 18.50 40.81 -55.27
N VAL A 150 19.45 41.10 -54.37
CA VAL A 150 20.34 42.27 -54.47
C VAL A 150 21.25 42.19 -55.70
N GLU A 151 21.84 41.03 -55.98
CA GLU A 151 22.68 40.83 -57.18
C GLU A 151 21.91 41.03 -58.50
N LYS A 152 20.65 40.58 -58.54
CA LYS A 152 19.80 40.71 -59.72
C LYS A 152 19.44 42.17 -60.01
N THR A 153 19.17 42.99 -58.99
CA THR A 153 18.85 44.43 -59.15
C THR A 153 20.07 45.26 -59.58
N THR A 154 21.27 44.88 -59.12
CA THR A 154 22.51 45.60 -59.45
C THR A 154 22.90 45.44 -60.92
N THR A 155 22.70 44.23 -61.49
CA THR A 155 22.97 43.96 -62.92
C THR A 155 22.02 44.71 -63.87
N THR A 156 20.74 44.88 -63.51
CA THR A 156 19.78 45.61 -64.35
C THR A 156 20.08 47.12 -64.44
N THR A 157 20.69 47.69 -63.40
CA THR A 157 21.01 49.13 -63.34
C THR A 157 22.26 49.49 -64.16
N VAL A 158 23.20 48.54 -64.35
CA VAL A 158 24.45 48.81 -65.08
C VAL A 158 24.30 48.70 -66.60
N THR A 159 23.40 47.84 -67.11
CA THR A 159 23.20 47.65 -68.56
C THR A 159 22.26 48.68 -69.20
N SER A 160 21.60 49.53 -68.41
CA SER A 160 20.66 50.56 -68.89
C SER A 160 21.25 51.96 -68.70
N ARG A 161 22.33 52.29 -69.42
CA ARG A 161 22.84 53.67 -69.50
C ARG A 161 23.52 53.94 -70.84
#